data_AF-A0A7K0WXH6-F1
#
_entry.id   AF-A0A7K0WXH6-F1
#
_cell.length_a   1.000
_cell.length_b   1.000
_cell.length_c   1.000
_cell.angle_alpha   90.00
_cell.angle_beta   90.00
_cell.angle_gamma   90.00
#
_symmetry.space_group_name_H-M   'P 1'
#
loop_
_entity.id
_entity.type
_entity.pdbx_description
1 polymer ?
#
loop_
_entity_poly.entity_id
_entity_poly.type
_entity_poly.pdbx_seq_one_letter_code
_entity_poly.pdbx_strand_id
1 'polypeptide(L)'
;MPVTRRPCCARPTAPCTCSTPSRACCWGSTPRRTGSTTGCCWVPATCCCSTPTDSSSGATPASTRGWTGWCTPSARTPAPVPRSSVRCCWSRRTPTTTTRCCSRCAPVRERPAGLPDAGGRLVSRPHDGAGPTRPTPAPTPRPLEDTISPRPDGDPLDAPHGTLPIGVVVAGVQKAGTSTLYRVLVAHQSIARAPQKEWHFFDDESRDWDDPDFTGYEVARRGPRARATMSVDASPSYLFWPGALERIRAWNPDVPVVLCFRDPVDRAFSHWVMNHTRRLSPEERLSFADTVRIGYDPAWIGRRPEGWSDKDLRTRSVVGRGLYGAQLAHARTVFPQEQLLLVDFHEFVRDQHATAERLVSRLGLEPYQKPVEPQARSASQTGFEAAAPTAEDIEVLLAAYAEDLPLFSRLSGIDTSSWTTARLLRGELTPAEVAERLGRKAGLLG
;
A
#
# COMPACT_ATOMS: atom_id res chain seq x y z
N MET A 1 -65.08 10.03 0.92
CA MET A 1 -66.33 9.72 0.17
C MET A 1 -66.36 10.58 -1.07
N PRO A 2 -66.81 10.13 -2.27
CA PRO A 2 -67.39 8.83 -2.68
C PRO A 2 -66.36 7.95 -3.44
N VAL A 3 -66.26 6.62 -3.32
CA VAL A 3 -67.13 5.47 -3.69
C VAL A 3 -66.77 4.84 -5.05
N THR A 4 -65.97 3.76 -4.94
CA THR A 4 -65.99 2.46 -5.65
C THR A 4 -65.75 2.35 -7.17
N ARG A 5 -64.81 1.47 -7.56
CA ARG A 5 -65.08 0.05 -7.92
C ARG A 5 -63.78 -0.77 -8.06
N ARG A 6 -63.66 -1.85 -7.27
CA ARG A 6 -63.02 -3.14 -7.64
C ARG A 6 -64.14 -4.12 -7.99
N PRO A 7 -63.89 -5.16 -8.81
CA PRO A 7 -63.58 -6.52 -8.29
C PRO A 7 -62.57 -7.25 -9.22
N CYS A 8 -62.02 -8.46 -9.03
CA CYS A 8 -61.96 -9.51 -8.00
C CYS A 8 -60.79 -10.44 -8.43
N CYS A 9 -59.88 -10.80 -7.52
CA CYS A 9 -59.60 -12.17 -7.04
C CYS A 9 -59.62 -13.32 -8.06
N ALA A 10 -58.44 -13.92 -8.30
CA ALA A 10 -58.25 -15.38 -8.25
C ALA A 10 -56.74 -15.74 -8.15
N ARG A 11 -56.35 -16.40 -7.06
CA ARG A 11 -55.19 -17.29 -6.86
C ARG A 11 -55.80 -18.67 -6.49
N PRO A 12 -55.08 -19.80 -6.36
CA PRO A 12 -53.73 -20.18 -6.82
C PRO A 12 -53.69 -21.62 -7.42
N THR A 13 -52.57 -22.03 -8.03
CA THR A 13 -52.16 -23.45 -8.05
C THR A 13 -50.66 -23.58 -7.82
N ALA A 14 -50.32 -24.69 -7.16
CA ALA A 14 -49.17 -24.94 -6.29
C ALA A 14 -47.94 -25.53 -7.05
N PRO A 15 -46.84 -25.90 -6.34
CA PRO A 15 -45.47 -25.94 -6.86
C PRO A 15 -45.04 -27.30 -7.44
N CYS A 16 -44.03 -27.28 -8.31
CA CYS A 16 -43.29 -28.49 -8.68
C CYS A 16 -42.04 -28.63 -7.79
N THR A 17 -42.13 -29.55 -6.83
CA THR A 17 -41.01 -30.23 -6.21
C THR A 17 -40.47 -31.30 -7.16
N CYS A 18 -39.17 -31.32 -7.43
CA CYS A 18 -38.48 -32.53 -7.87
C CYS A 18 -37.31 -32.81 -6.94
N SER A 19 -37.47 -33.94 -6.26
CA SER A 19 -36.56 -34.64 -5.38
C SER A 19 -35.33 -35.21 -6.10
N THR A 20 -34.23 -35.27 -5.35
CA THR A 20 -32.95 -35.94 -5.59
C THR A 20 -33.10 -37.43 -5.99
N PRO A 21 -32.03 -38.06 -6.52
CA PRO A 21 -31.16 -38.82 -5.59
C PRO A 21 -29.65 -38.76 -5.90
N SER A 22 -28.91 -38.47 -4.84
CA SER A 22 -27.81 -39.28 -4.29
C SER A 22 -27.00 -40.17 -5.24
N ARG A 23 -25.69 -39.87 -5.36
CA ARG A 23 -24.64 -40.91 -5.36
C ARG A 23 -23.43 -40.44 -4.56
N ALA A 24 -23.31 -40.97 -3.35
CA ALA A 24 -22.07 -41.14 -2.62
C ALA A 24 -21.96 -42.63 -2.27
N CYS A 25 -20.89 -43.28 -2.74
CA CYS A 25 -20.33 -44.60 -2.41
C CYS A 25 -19.16 -44.77 -3.41
N CYS A 26 -17.96 -45.26 -3.11
CA CYS A 26 -17.33 -45.78 -1.92
C CYS A 26 -15.81 -45.81 -2.20
N TRP A 27 -15.05 -45.81 -1.11
CA TRP A 27 -13.70 -46.33 -0.88
C TRP A 27 -12.94 -47.04 -2.02
N GLY A 28 -11.65 -46.73 -2.13
CA GLY A 28 -10.69 -47.50 -2.92
C GLY A 28 -9.24 -47.09 -2.64
N SER A 29 -8.64 -47.79 -1.68
CA SER A 29 -7.23 -47.80 -1.28
C SER A 29 -6.20 -47.78 -2.41
N THR A 30 -5.08 -47.11 -2.12
CA THR A 30 -3.77 -47.18 -2.80
C THR A 30 -3.34 -48.63 -3.09
N PRO A 31 -2.57 -48.85 -4.17
CA PRO A 31 -1.16 -49.15 -3.89
C PRO A 31 -0.17 -48.45 -4.85
N ARG A 32 1.03 -48.26 -4.31
CA ARG A 32 2.25 -47.89 -5.02
C ARG A 32 2.49 -48.81 -6.21
N ARG A 33 2.90 -48.23 -7.34
CA ARG A 33 3.84 -48.89 -8.25
C ARG A 33 4.77 -47.89 -8.91
N THR A 34 6.05 -48.14 -8.69
CA THR A 34 7.23 -47.70 -9.41
C THR A 34 7.13 -47.99 -10.90
N GLY A 35 7.67 -47.11 -11.74
CA GLY A 35 7.90 -47.44 -13.16
C GLY A 35 8.06 -46.21 -14.03
N SER A 36 9.32 -45.84 -14.27
CA SER A 36 9.74 -44.95 -15.35
C SER A 36 9.53 -45.62 -16.71
N THR A 37 8.88 -44.94 -17.65
CA THR A 37 9.21 -45.01 -19.08
C THR A 37 8.55 -43.86 -19.85
N THR A 38 9.41 -43.09 -20.50
CA THR A 38 9.36 -42.55 -21.87
C THR A 38 8.02 -42.47 -22.60
N GLY A 39 7.80 -41.32 -23.24
CA GLY A 39 6.51 -40.87 -23.76
C GLY A 39 6.04 -41.47 -25.06
N CYS A 40 4.83 -41.06 -25.43
CA CYS A 40 4.28 -41.10 -26.77
C CYS A 40 3.31 -39.92 -26.93
N CYS A 41 3.56 -39.14 -27.98
CA CYS A 41 2.73 -38.05 -28.47
C CYS A 41 1.31 -38.53 -28.78
N TRP A 42 0.30 -37.74 -28.40
CA TRP A 42 -1.02 -37.75 -29.05
C TRP A 42 -1.52 -36.32 -29.18
N VAL A 43 -1.62 -35.88 -30.44
CA VAL A 43 -2.36 -34.71 -30.89
C VAL A 43 -3.75 -35.22 -31.33
N PRO A 44 -4.82 -34.47 -31.07
CA PRO A 44 -5.95 -34.46 -32.00
C PRO A 44 -6.15 -33.07 -32.61
N ALA A 45 -6.46 -33.12 -33.90
CA ALA A 45 -6.67 -32.03 -34.82
C ALA A 45 -7.92 -31.19 -34.51
N THR A 46 -7.79 -29.88 -34.77
CA THR A 46 -8.90 -28.94 -34.96
C THR A 46 -9.27 -28.90 -36.44
N CYS A 47 -10.57 -29.07 -36.73
CA CYS A 47 -11.16 -28.89 -38.05
C CYS A 47 -12.53 -28.22 -37.86
N CYS A 48 -12.69 -26.99 -38.35
CA CYS A 48 -13.97 -26.31 -38.65
C CYS A 48 -13.60 -25.12 -39.56
N CYS A 49 -13.73 -25.30 -40.88
CA CYS A 49 -14.90 -24.93 -41.68
C CYS A 49 -15.13 -23.41 -41.75
N SER A 50 -14.72 -22.83 -42.87
CA SER A 50 -14.96 -21.46 -43.32
C SER A 50 -15.79 -21.49 -44.61
N THR A 51 -16.87 -20.69 -44.65
CA THR A 51 -17.56 -20.17 -45.85
C THR A 51 -18.32 -18.88 -45.44
N PRO A 52 -18.85 -18.05 -46.37
CA PRO A 52 -18.16 -16.88 -46.91
C PRO A 52 -18.88 -15.55 -46.62
N THR A 53 -18.15 -14.44 -46.70
CA THR A 53 -18.68 -13.08 -46.67
C THR A 53 -19.06 -12.60 -48.07
N ASP A 54 -20.25 -12.03 -48.18
CA ASP A 54 -20.76 -11.36 -49.37
C ASP A 54 -21.24 -9.95 -48.99
N SER A 55 -21.25 -9.03 -49.98
CA SER A 55 -21.71 -7.63 -49.97
C SER A 55 -20.82 -6.60 -49.22
N SER A 56 -20.54 -5.39 -49.71
CA SER A 56 -20.89 -4.67 -50.96
C SER A 56 -20.04 -3.40 -51.02
N SER A 57 -19.44 -3.11 -52.16
CA SER A 57 -18.83 -1.82 -52.51
C SER A 57 -19.78 -1.02 -53.41
N GLY A 58 -19.91 0.28 -53.15
CA GLY A 58 -20.73 1.20 -53.93
C GLY A 58 -20.27 2.64 -53.71
N ALA A 59 -20.05 3.34 -54.81
CA ALA A 59 -19.17 4.50 -54.95
C ALA A 59 -19.77 5.88 -54.61
N THR A 60 -18.85 6.83 -54.42
CA THR A 60 -18.89 8.32 -54.45
C THR A 60 -19.60 8.90 -55.71
N PRO A 61 -19.91 10.24 -55.85
CA PRO A 61 -18.98 11.37 -55.65
C PRO A 61 -19.52 12.82 -55.34
N ALA A 62 -18.54 13.71 -55.11
CA ALA A 62 -18.49 15.18 -55.34
C ALA A 62 -19.29 16.12 -54.39
N SER A 63 -18.83 17.31 -53.94
CA SER A 63 -17.98 18.32 -54.59
C SER A 63 -17.34 19.36 -53.62
N THR A 64 -16.06 19.67 -53.85
CA THR A 64 -15.36 20.99 -53.90
C THR A 64 -15.51 22.11 -52.85
N ARG A 65 -14.35 22.50 -52.26
CA ARG A 65 -13.60 23.80 -52.34
C ARG A 65 -12.56 23.77 -51.20
N GLY A 66 -11.25 24.01 -51.33
CA GLY A 66 -10.42 24.74 -52.28
C GLY A 66 -9.55 25.75 -51.48
N TRP A 67 -8.29 25.96 -51.89
CA TRP A 67 -7.23 26.90 -51.41
C TRP A 67 -6.08 26.23 -50.61
N THR A 68 -5.04 25.69 -51.29
CA THR A 68 -3.75 26.31 -51.76
C THR A 68 -2.77 26.57 -50.62
N GLY A 69 -1.66 25.82 -50.45
CA GLY A 69 -0.41 25.84 -51.25
C GLY A 69 0.64 26.64 -50.45
N TRP A 70 1.85 26.17 -50.16
CA TRP A 70 3.05 26.22 -51.01
C TRP A 70 4.16 25.27 -50.47
N CYS A 71 4.92 24.67 -51.39
CA CYS A 71 6.03 23.74 -51.16
C CYS A 71 7.42 24.41 -51.23
N THR A 72 8.36 23.87 -50.41
CA THR A 72 9.83 23.54 -50.55
C THR A 72 10.60 23.92 -51.85
N PRO A 73 11.99 23.96 -51.95
CA PRO A 73 12.92 22.95 -51.38
C PRO A 73 14.44 23.28 -51.12
N SER A 74 15.15 22.26 -50.61
CA SER A 74 16.49 21.77 -51.03
C SER A 74 17.76 22.00 -50.17
N ALA A 75 18.15 20.90 -49.49
CA ALA A 75 19.46 20.21 -49.45
C ALA A 75 20.77 20.89 -48.99
N ARG A 76 21.45 20.24 -48.01
CA ARG A 76 22.85 19.75 -48.08
C ARG A 76 23.24 18.94 -46.82
N THR A 77 23.87 17.78 -47.04
CA THR A 77 24.71 17.00 -46.10
C THR A 77 26.15 17.00 -46.66
N PRO A 78 27.24 16.82 -45.86
CA PRO A 78 27.61 15.51 -45.30
C PRO A 78 28.38 15.47 -43.93
N ALA A 79 28.11 14.43 -43.12
CA ALA A 79 29.01 13.49 -42.36
C ALA A 79 30.07 14.00 -41.30
N PRO A 80 30.72 13.11 -40.48
CA PRO A 80 30.18 12.34 -39.33
C PRO A 80 31.09 12.24 -38.03
N VAL A 81 30.60 11.48 -37.00
CA VAL A 81 31.27 10.78 -35.83
C VAL A 81 31.82 11.62 -34.63
N PRO A 82 31.93 11.14 -33.35
CA PRO A 82 31.73 9.77 -32.81
C PRO A 82 30.77 9.57 -31.62
N ARG A 83 30.29 8.32 -31.56
CA ARG A 83 29.74 7.61 -30.39
C ARG A 83 30.90 7.09 -29.51
N SER A 84 30.77 7.18 -28.19
CA SER A 84 31.54 6.37 -27.24
C SER A 84 30.64 5.28 -26.66
N SER A 85 30.99 4.03 -26.97
CA SER A 85 30.46 2.82 -26.37
C SER A 85 31.54 2.24 -25.46
N VAL A 86 31.25 2.09 -24.17
CA VAL A 86 32.03 1.22 -23.28
C VAL A 86 31.22 -0.04 -23.04
N ARG A 87 31.60 -1.11 -23.73
CA ARG A 87 31.26 -2.49 -23.36
C ARG A 87 32.34 -2.98 -22.41
N CYS A 88 31.97 -3.35 -21.19
CA CYS A 88 32.78 -4.22 -20.35
C CYS A 88 32.12 -5.60 -20.30
N CYS A 89 32.80 -6.58 -20.92
CA CYS A 89 32.58 -8.00 -20.70
C CYS A 89 32.75 -8.33 -19.21
N TRP A 90 31.74 -8.94 -18.59
CA TRP A 90 31.95 -9.78 -17.42
C TRP A 90 31.66 -11.22 -17.82
N SER A 91 32.75 -11.97 -17.96
CA SER A 91 32.76 -13.41 -18.18
C SER A 91 32.37 -14.13 -16.88
N ARG A 92 31.49 -15.11 -17.04
CA ARG A 92 31.08 -16.05 -16.00
C ARG A 92 32.30 -16.84 -15.52
N ARG A 93 32.55 -16.86 -14.21
CA ARG A 93 33.26 -17.94 -13.54
C ARG A 93 32.49 -18.36 -12.30
N THR A 94 31.91 -19.54 -12.36
CA THR A 94 31.58 -20.37 -11.20
C THR A 94 32.85 -20.71 -10.42
N PRO A 95 32.72 -20.96 -9.11
CA PRO A 95 33.20 -22.26 -8.65
C PRO A 95 32.25 -22.96 -7.69
N THR A 96 32.31 -24.27 -7.85
CA THR A 96 31.78 -25.39 -7.09
C THR A 96 32.18 -25.42 -5.61
N THR A 97 31.29 -26.00 -4.80
CA THR A 97 31.51 -26.66 -3.50
C THR A 97 32.88 -27.35 -3.36
N THR A 98 33.61 -27.16 -2.24
CA THR A 98 33.86 -28.19 -1.19
C THR A 98 34.75 -27.70 -0.02
N THR A 99 34.32 -28.11 1.19
CA THR A 99 35.11 -28.58 2.37
C THR A 99 35.89 -27.64 3.29
N ARG A 100 35.59 -27.81 4.59
CA ARG A 100 36.33 -27.37 5.79
C ARG A 100 37.81 -27.77 5.75
N CYS A 101 38.69 -26.93 6.30
CA CYS A 101 39.83 -27.43 7.08
C CYS A 101 40.29 -26.40 8.12
N CYS A 102 40.39 -26.85 9.37
CA CYS A 102 41.07 -26.15 10.47
C CYS A 102 42.58 -26.35 10.35
N SER A 103 43.38 -25.31 10.57
CA SER A 103 44.67 -25.45 11.28
C SER A 103 45.32 -24.11 11.60
N ARG A 104 45.74 -24.02 12.86
CA ARG A 104 46.69 -23.06 13.45
C ARG A 104 47.97 -22.93 12.63
N CYS A 105 48.61 -21.75 12.69
CA CYS A 105 50.04 -21.60 12.99
C CYS A 105 50.38 -20.11 13.21
N ALA A 106 51.04 -19.82 14.33
CA ALA A 106 51.62 -18.52 14.67
C ALA A 106 53.04 -18.39 14.09
N PRO A 107 53.65 -17.20 14.16
CA PRO A 107 55.04 -17.14 14.60
C PRO A 107 55.28 -16.11 15.71
N VAL A 108 56.22 -16.50 16.58
CA VAL A 108 56.85 -15.74 17.67
C VAL A 108 58.12 -15.06 17.14
N ARG A 109 58.46 -13.87 17.67
CA ARG A 109 59.81 -13.28 17.94
C ARG A 109 59.62 -11.77 18.18
N GLU A 110 60.31 -11.02 19.04
CA GLU A 110 61.34 -11.21 20.07
C GLU A 110 61.38 -9.88 20.87
N ARG A 111 61.79 -9.90 22.15
CA ARG A 111 62.04 -8.71 23.00
C ARG A 111 63.54 -8.38 23.02
N PRO A 112 63.93 -7.13 23.34
CA PRO A 112 65.12 -6.88 24.14
C PRO A 112 64.83 -6.17 25.47
N ALA A 113 65.77 -6.33 26.40
CA ALA A 113 65.73 -5.93 27.81
C ALA A 113 66.62 -4.71 28.11
N GLY A 114 66.40 -4.05 29.26
CA GLY A 114 67.35 -3.09 29.88
C GLY A 114 66.76 -2.25 31.03
N LEU A 115 67.23 -2.51 32.26
CA LEU A 115 66.97 -1.88 33.59
C LEU A 115 67.88 -0.64 33.83
N PRO A 116 67.87 0.14 34.98
CA PRO A 116 67.55 -0.19 36.40
C PRO A 116 66.70 0.86 37.19
N ASP A 117 65.86 0.48 38.16
CA ASP A 117 66.04 0.21 39.62
C ASP A 117 66.16 1.44 40.54
N ALA A 118 65.19 1.63 41.45
CA ALA A 118 65.32 2.40 42.69
C ALA A 118 64.18 2.04 43.67
N GLY A 119 64.57 1.70 44.91
CA GLY A 119 63.76 1.07 45.94
C GLY A 119 62.65 1.91 46.60
N GLY A 120 61.87 1.23 47.45
CA GLY A 120 60.93 1.89 48.37
C GLY A 120 59.83 0.98 48.88
N ARG A 121 60.11 0.24 49.96
CA ARG A 121 59.07 -0.43 50.78
C ARG A 121 58.25 0.64 51.50
N LEU A 122 56.94 0.65 51.29
CA LEU A 122 55.99 1.31 52.19
C LEU A 122 54.72 0.45 52.31
N VAL A 123 54.43 0.10 53.55
CA VAL A 123 53.23 -0.60 54.02
C VAL A 123 52.04 0.36 53.97
N SER A 124 50.86 -0.05 53.49
CA SER A 124 49.53 0.35 54.02
C SER A 124 48.32 -0.21 53.23
N ARG A 125 47.45 -0.92 53.98
CA ARG A 125 45.97 -0.97 53.98
C ARG A 125 45.14 -1.24 52.69
N PRO A 126 44.07 -2.05 52.78
CA PRO A 126 43.13 -2.27 51.68
C PRO A 126 42.15 -1.09 51.60
N HIS A 127 41.98 -0.52 50.39
CA HIS A 127 40.96 0.46 50.09
C HIS A 127 39.80 -0.19 49.34
N ASP A 128 38.65 -0.26 50.01
CA ASP A 128 37.34 -0.27 49.37
C ASP A 128 37.13 1.06 48.63
N GLY A 129 36.64 1.00 47.39
CA GLY A 129 36.32 2.20 46.61
C GLY A 129 36.19 1.95 45.11
N ALA A 130 35.19 1.17 44.70
CA ALA A 130 34.76 1.15 43.30
C ALA A 130 34.01 2.47 42.99
N GLY A 131 34.63 3.36 42.20
CA GLY A 131 33.97 4.53 41.65
C GLY A 131 32.92 4.17 40.59
N PRO A 132 31.91 5.03 40.34
CA PRO A 132 30.82 4.71 39.43
C PRO A 132 31.33 4.71 37.98
N THR A 133 31.21 3.57 37.31
CA THR A 133 31.43 3.46 35.87
C THR A 133 30.38 4.27 35.13
N ARG A 134 30.82 5.30 34.40
CA ARG A 134 29.99 6.11 33.50
C ARG A 134 29.28 5.17 32.50
N PRO A 135 27.94 5.18 32.42
CA PRO A 135 27.24 4.30 31.49
C PRO A 135 27.61 4.68 30.05
N THR A 136 27.99 3.68 29.28
CA THR A 136 28.18 3.79 27.84
C THR A 136 26.88 4.31 27.21
N PRO A 137 26.90 5.34 26.35
CA PRO A 137 25.69 5.80 25.70
C PRO A 137 25.09 4.63 24.93
N ALA A 138 23.80 4.37 25.18
CA ALA A 138 23.05 3.36 24.45
C ALA A 138 23.19 3.64 22.94
N PRO A 139 23.36 2.60 22.10
CA PRO A 139 23.40 2.79 20.66
C PRO A 139 22.13 3.53 20.24
N THR A 140 22.29 4.64 19.52
CA THR A 140 21.18 5.38 18.94
C THR A 140 20.36 4.41 18.07
N PRO A 141 19.04 4.31 18.27
CA PRO A 141 18.22 3.46 17.43
C PRO A 141 18.37 3.93 15.98
N ARG A 142 18.75 3.00 15.09
CA ARG A 142 18.75 3.26 13.65
C ARG A 142 17.36 3.77 13.25
N PRO A 143 17.25 4.80 12.38
CA PRO A 143 15.97 5.21 11.84
C PRO A 143 15.24 3.99 11.30
N LEU A 144 13.98 3.80 11.71
CA LEU A 144 13.09 2.81 11.11
C LEU A 144 12.87 3.25 9.65
N GLU A 145 13.69 2.76 8.73
CA GLU A 145 13.46 2.93 7.30
C GLU A 145 12.07 2.36 6.98
N ASP A 146 11.14 3.24 6.58
CA ASP A 146 9.77 2.90 6.21
C ASP A 146 9.72 2.05 4.91
N THR A 147 10.86 1.86 4.25
CA THR A 147 11.02 0.94 3.13
C THR A 147 11.19 -0.48 3.68
N ILE A 148 10.10 -1.24 3.70
CA ILE A 148 10.21 -2.69 3.63
C ILE A 148 10.87 -2.94 2.26
N SER A 149 12.19 -3.14 2.23
CA SER A 149 12.89 -3.42 0.98
C SER A 149 12.19 -4.59 0.29
N PRO A 150 11.89 -4.48 -1.02
CA PRO A 150 11.32 -5.59 -1.76
C PRO A 150 12.23 -6.79 -1.55
N ARG A 151 11.66 -7.87 -1.03
CA ARG A 151 12.43 -9.12 -0.92
C ARG A 151 12.57 -9.67 -2.33
N PRO A 152 13.72 -10.25 -2.68
CA PRO A 152 13.85 -11.01 -3.92
C PRO A 152 13.14 -12.35 -3.73
N ASP A 153 11.84 -12.32 -3.44
CA ASP A 153 10.99 -13.48 -3.59
C ASP A 153 10.57 -13.44 -5.08
N GLY A 154 10.81 -14.54 -5.80
CA GLY A 154 10.86 -14.61 -7.27
C GLY A 154 9.64 -14.06 -8.00
N ASP A 155 9.79 -13.93 -9.32
CA ASP A 155 8.69 -13.63 -10.24
C ASP A 155 7.45 -14.44 -9.83
N PRO A 156 6.26 -13.84 -9.64
CA PRO A 156 5.02 -14.58 -9.37
C PRO A 156 4.78 -15.73 -10.36
N LEU A 157 5.33 -15.64 -11.58
CA LEU A 157 5.31 -16.69 -12.59
C LEU A 157 6.22 -17.89 -12.24
N ASP A 158 7.28 -17.68 -11.47
CA ASP A 158 8.18 -18.70 -10.94
C ASP A 158 7.81 -19.06 -9.49
N ALA A 159 6.57 -19.55 -9.33
CA ALA A 159 5.99 -19.97 -8.05
C ALA A 159 5.96 -21.51 -7.93
N PRO A 160 7.11 -22.17 -7.64
CA PRO A 160 7.22 -23.65 -7.62
C PRO A 160 6.36 -24.33 -6.54
N HIS A 161 5.77 -23.54 -5.65
CA HIS A 161 4.89 -24.02 -4.58
C HIS A 161 3.45 -23.49 -4.74
N GLY A 162 3.11 -22.92 -5.89
CA GLY A 162 1.84 -22.25 -6.17
C GLY A 162 1.79 -20.82 -5.62
N THR A 163 0.67 -20.14 -5.88
CA THR A 163 0.43 -18.75 -5.47
C THR A 163 -0.57 -18.68 -4.31
N LEU A 164 -0.64 -17.48 -3.71
CA LEU A 164 -1.60 -17.06 -2.71
C LEU A 164 -2.41 -15.90 -3.29
N PRO A 165 -3.74 -15.95 -3.18
CA PRO A 165 -4.57 -14.82 -3.57
C PRO A 165 -4.35 -13.65 -2.61
N ILE A 166 -4.64 -12.43 -3.08
CA ILE A 166 -4.86 -11.29 -2.20
C ILE A 166 -6.24 -11.46 -1.55
N GLY A 167 -6.25 -11.73 -0.25
CA GLY A 167 -7.49 -12.00 0.50
C GLY A 167 -8.06 -10.75 1.18
N VAL A 168 -7.32 -9.64 1.18
CA VAL A 168 -7.73 -8.37 1.78
C VAL A 168 -6.93 -7.23 1.18
N VAL A 169 -7.58 -6.08 0.98
CA VAL A 169 -6.95 -4.85 0.48
C VAL A 169 -7.03 -3.76 1.54
N VAL A 170 -5.89 -3.23 1.99
CA VAL A 170 -5.81 -2.03 2.84
C VAL A 170 -5.72 -0.81 1.94
N ALA A 171 -6.88 -0.27 1.57
CA ALA A 171 -7.02 0.78 0.55
C ALA A 171 -6.82 2.20 1.09
N GLY A 172 -6.77 2.39 2.42
CA GLY A 172 -6.64 3.73 2.98
C GLY A 172 -6.67 3.83 4.50
N VAL A 173 -6.56 5.04 5.04
CA VAL A 173 -6.12 6.25 4.32
C VAL A 173 -4.63 6.49 4.51
N GLN A 174 -4.02 7.14 3.54
CA GLN A 174 -2.62 7.54 3.64
C GLN A 174 -2.36 8.38 4.90
N LYS A 175 -1.26 8.08 5.61
CA LYS A 175 -0.85 8.73 6.88
C LYS A 175 -1.77 8.46 8.09
N ALA A 176 -2.56 7.40 8.03
CA ALA A 176 -3.34 6.86 9.15
C ALA A 176 -2.80 5.52 9.67
N GLY A 177 -1.48 5.29 9.65
CA GLY A 177 -0.88 4.09 10.28
C GLY A 177 -0.98 2.79 9.48
N THR A 178 -1.29 2.84 8.19
CA THR A 178 -1.42 1.66 7.31
C THR A 178 -0.15 0.80 7.21
N SER A 179 1.04 1.39 7.37
CA SER A 179 2.30 0.63 7.48
C SER A 179 2.31 -0.29 8.70
N THR A 180 1.87 0.24 9.85
CA THR A 180 1.77 -0.51 11.10
C THR A 180 0.67 -1.57 10.97
N LEU A 181 -0.48 -1.20 10.42
CA LEU A 181 -1.59 -2.12 10.18
C LEU A 181 -1.20 -3.29 9.28
N TYR A 182 -0.49 -3.03 8.18
CA TYR A 182 0.08 -4.06 7.32
C TYR A 182 0.99 -5.02 8.10
N ARG A 183 1.92 -4.49 8.92
CA ARG A 183 2.83 -5.31 9.73
C ARG A 183 2.09 -6.21 10.72
N VAL A 184 1.01 -5.70 11.32
CA VAL A 184 0.15 -6.44 12.23
C VAL A 184 -0.60 -7.55 11.50
N LEU A 185 -1.18 -7.28 10.33
CA LEU A 185 -1.88 -8.29 9.52
C LEU A 185 -0.93 -9.42 9.08
N VAL A 186 0.24 -9.09 8.52
CA VAL A 186 1.21 -10.10 8.06
C VAL A 186 1.97 -10.81 9.18
N ALA A 187 1.73 -10.45 10.44
CA ALA A 187 2.18 -11.22 11.60
C ALA A 187 1.25 -12.43 11.88
N HIS A 188 0.05 -12.44 11.29
CA HIS A 188 -0.89 -13.55 11.41
C HIS A 188 -0.42 -14.80 10.64
N GLN A 189 -0.64 -15.99 11.22
CA GLN A 189 -0.17 -17.26 10.63
C GLN A 189 -0.73 -17.56 9.22
N SER A 190 -1.90 -17.02 8.90
CA SER A 190 -2.60 -17.28 7.63
C SER A 190 -2.33 -16.21 6.56
N ILE A 191 -1.61 -15.13 6.88
CA ILE A 191 -1.39 -14.00 5.97
C ILE A 191 0.09 -13.89 5.62
N ALA A 192 0.41 -14.12 4.34
CA ALA A 192 1.76 -13.88 3.82
C ALA A 192 2.01 -12.40 3.57
N ARG A 193 3.28 -11.98 3.65
CA ARG A 193 3.72 -10.68 3.15
C ARG A 193 3.66 -10.69 1.62
N ALA A 194 3.14 -9.61 1.04
CA ALA A 194 3.28 -9.36 -0.39
C ALA A 194 4.77 -9.08 -0.75
N PRO A 195 5.17 -9.27 -2.02
CA PRO A 195 6.54 -8.98 -2.48
C PRO A 195 6.97 -7.55 -2.18
N GLN A 196 6.00 -6.63 -2.26
CA GLN A 196 6.16 -5.21 -1.98
C GLN A 196 4.93 -4.67 -1.24
N LYS A 197 5.17 -3.75 -0.29
CA LYS A 197 4.11 -2.93 0.31
C LYS A 197 3.88 -1.70 -0.58
N GLU A 198 2.64 -1.23 -0.66
CA GLU A 198 2.25 -0.18 -1.62
C GLU A 198 2.54 -0.68 -3.04
N TRP A 199 1.85 -1.76 -3.44
CA TRP A 199 2.02 -2.38 -4.76
C TRP A 199 1.56 -1.44 -5.88
N HIS A 200 0.61 -0.54 -5.58
CA HIS A 200 0.13 0.44 -6.55
C HIS A 200 -0.46 -0.19 -7.83
N PHE A 201 -1.05 -1.38 -7.71
CA PHE A 201 -1.60 -2.11 -8.84
C PHE A 201 -2.80 -1.39 -9.45
N PHE A 202 -3.74 -0.95 -8.61
CA PHE A 202 -5.01 -0.34 -9.06
C PHE A 202 -4.97 1.17 -9.26
N ASP A 203 -3.84 1.81 -8.92
CA ASP A 203 -3.58 3.24 -9.15
C ASP A 203 -2.38 3.48 -10.08
N ASP A 204 -2.05 2.51 -10.91
CA ASP A 204 -1.08 2.61 -12.01
C ASP A 204 -1.80 2.87 -13.33
N GLU A 205 -1.75 4.10 -13.82
CA GLU A 205 -2.38 4.51 -15.08
C GLU A 205 -1.56 4.15 -16.32
N SER A 206 -0.40 3.49 -16.17
CA SER A 206 0.33 2.93 -17.32
C SER A 206 -0.27 1.60 -17.80
N ARG A 207 -1.18 1.01 -17.02
CA ARG A 207 -1.93 -0.20 -17.36
C ARG A 207 -3.13 0.13 -18.25
N ASP A 208 -3.47 -0.81 -19.13
CA ASP A 208 -4.72 -0.77 -19.88
C ASP A 208 -5.87 -1.18 -18.94
N TRP A 209 -6.75 -0.22 -18.64
CA TRP A 209 -7.93 -0.44 -17.80
C TRP A 209 -9.21 -0.67 -18.60
N ASP A 210 -9.16 -0.54 -19.93
CA ASP A 210 -10.26 -0.90 -20.82
C ASP A 210 -10.26 -2.43 -21.08
N ASP A 211 -9.08 -3.07 -21.06
CA ASP A 211 -8.89 -4.53 -21.06
C ASP A 211 -7.92 -4.97 -19.94
N PRO A 212 -8.38 -5.02 -18.67
CA PRO A 212 -7.49 -5.17 -17.54
C PRO A 212 -6.91 -6.60 -17.40
N ASP A 213 -5.58 -6.70 -17.41
CA ASP A 213 -4.86 -7.93 -17.08
C ASP A 213 -4.48 -7.98 -15.59
N PHE A 214 -5.10 -8.91 -14.87
CA PHE A 214 -4.83 -9.18 -13.46
C PHE A 214 -3.76 -10.25 -13.23
N THR A 215 -3.16 -10.77 -14.30
CA THR A 215 -2.07 -11.76 -14.21
C THR A 215 -0.93 -11.22 -13.36
N GLY A 216 -0.43 -12.06 -12.46
CA GLY A 216 0.65 -11.68 -11.54
C GLY A 216 0.22 -10.86 -10.33
N TYR A 217 -1.07 -10.53 -10.18
CA TYR A 217 -1.61 -9.95 -8.93
C TYR A 217 -1.87 -11.02 -7.86
N GLU A 218 -0.85 -11.83 -7.61
CA GLU A 218 -0.83 -12.91 -6.62
C GLU A 218 0.55 -13.00 -5.98
N VAL A 219 0.64 -13.71 -4.85
CA VAL A 219 1.89 -13.81 -4.08
C VAL A 219 2.41 -15.23 -4.10
N ALA A 220 3.66 -15.43 -4.52
CA ALA A 220 4.29 -16.75 -4.52
C ALA A 220 4.32 -17.37 -3.10
N ARG A 221 3.95 -18.64 -2.98
CA ARG A 221 4.08 -19.38 -1.72
C ARG A 221 5.56 -19.59 -1.41
N ARG A 222 5.98 -19.16 -0.22
CA ARG A 222 7.38 -19.28 0.25
C ARG A 222 7.92 -20.71 0.32
N GLY A 223 7.05 -21.70 0.39
CA GLY A 223 7.44 -23.09 0.61
C GLY A 223 6.25 -24.03 0.65
N PRO A 224 6.46 -25.34 0.46
CA PRO A 224 5.40 -26.34 0.42
C PRO A 224 4.69 -26.53 1.78
N ARG A 225 5.28 -26.01 2.87
CA ARG A 225 4.72 -26.06 4.24
C ARG A 225 4.28 -24.69 4.75
N ALA A 226 4.18 -23.69 3.87
CA ALA A 226 3.69 -22.37 4.28
C ALA A 226 2.23 -22.46 4.73
N ARG A 227 1.95 -21.97 5.95
CA ARG A 227 0.60 -21.97 6.54
C ARG A 227 -0.31 -20.87 5.99
N ALA A 228 0.26 -19.88 5.32
CA ALA A 228 -0.50 -18.78 4.75
C ALA A 228 -1.50 -19.29 3.72
N THR A 229 -2.72 -18.77 3.79
CA THR A 229 -3.81 -19.07 2.86
C THR A 229 -4.09 -17.89 1.94
N MET A 230 -3.66 -16.69 2.32
CA MET A 230 -3.82 -15.46 1.56
C MET A 230 -2.63 -14.51 1.77
N SER A 231 -2.61 -13.42 1.01
CA SER A 231 -1.78 -12.25 1.28
C SER A 231 -2.64 -10.97 1.30
N VAL A 232 -1.98 -9.82 1.46
CA VAL A 232 -2.60 -8.51 1.62
C VAL A 232 -1.88 -7.48 0.74
N ASP A 233 -2.65 -6.72 -0.04
CA ASP A 233 -2.17 -5.47 -0.65
C ASP A 233 -2.48 -4.32 0.28
N ALA A 234 -1.49 -3.48 0.57
CA ALA A 234 -1.67 -2.28 1.37
C ALA A 234 -1.15 -1.06 0.61
N SER A 235 -2.04 -0.48 -0.20
CA SER A 235 -1.80 0.72 -1.01
C SER A 235 -2.81 1.81 -0.59
N PRO A 236 -2.44 2.67 0.37
CA PRO A 236 -3.37 3.60 1.02
C PRO A 236 -3.92 4.71 0.12
N SER A 237 -3.43 4.80 -1.12
CA SER A 237 -3.89 5.74 -2.13
C SER A 237 -5.22 5.33 -2.76
N TYR A 238 -5.55 4.03 -2.77
CA TYR A 238 -6.68 3.47 -3.50
C TYR A 238 -8.03 4.11 -3.12
N LEU A 239 -8.28 4.43 -1.84
CA LEU A 239 -9.55 5.07 -1.44
C LEU A 239 -9.80 6.40 -2.17
N PHE A 240 -8.75 7.17 -2.42
CA PHE A 240 -8.85 8.49 -3.06
C PHE A 240 -8.65 8.43 -4.57
N TRP A 241 -7.97 7.39 -5.08
CA TRP A 241 -7.53 7.37 -6.45
C TRP A 241 -8.70 7.15 -7.42
N PRO A 242 -8.84 7.96 -8.49
CA PRO A 242 -9.93 7.81 -9.44
C PRO A 242 -9.98 6.41 -10.05
N GLY A 243 -11.11 5.72 -9.97
CA GLY A 243 -11.31 4.39 -10.55
C GLY A 243 -10.69 3.23 -9.79
N ALA A 244 -9.87 3.45 -8.76
CA ALA A 244 -9.16 2.36 -8.09
C ALA A 244 -10.11 1.40 -7.35
N LEU A 245 -11.16 1.92 -6.72
CA LEU A 245 -12.15 1.09 -6.03
C LEU A 245 -12.94 0.22 -7.01
N GLU A 246 -13.34 0.79 -8.14
CA GLU A 246 -14.03 0.09 -9.21
C GLU A 246 -13.16 -1.02 -9.80
N ARG A 247 -11.87 -0.74 -10.05
CA ARG A 247 -10.91 -1.72 -10.54
C ARG A 247 -10.71 -2.86 -9.53
N ILE A 248 -10.62 -2.57 -8.23
CA ILE A 248 -10.58 -3.59 -7.17
C ILE A 248 -11.85 -4.44 -7.19
N ARG A 249 -13.02 -3.82 -7.31
CA ARG A 249 -14.32 -4.51 -7.31
C ARG A 249 -14.55 -5.36 -8.56
N ALA A 250 -14.00 -4.94 -9.70
CA ALA A 250 -14.03 -5.68 -10.96
C ALA A 250 -13.09 -6.89 -10.91
N TRP A 251 -11.92 -6.74 -10.31
CA TRP A 251 -10.96 -7.83 -10.09
C TRP A 251 -11.52 -8.91 -9.14
N ASN A 252 -12.00 -8.50 -7.96
CA ASN A 252 -12.57 -9.43 -6.98
C ASN A 252 -13.80 -8.81 -6.30
N PRO A 253 -15.02 -9.30 -6.65
CA PRO A 253 -16.27 -8.85 -6.05
C PRO A 253 -16.36 -8.98 -4.53
N ASP A 254 -15.68 -10.00 -4.01
CA ASP A 254 -15.89 -10.50 -2.66
C ASP A 254 -14.78 -10.03 -1.70
N VAL A 255 -13.76 -9.32 -2.20
CA VAL A 255 -12.61 -8.92 -1.40
C VAL A 255 -13.00 -7.90 -0.31
N PRO A 256 -12.64 -8.15 0.96
CA PRO A 256 -12.76 -7.17 2.02
C PRO A 256 -11.78 -6.00 1.82
N VAL A 257 -12.25 -4.78 2.08
CA VAL A 257 -11.47 -3.54 1.97
C VAL A 257 -11.34 -2.89 3.35
N VAL A 258 -10.10 -2.76 3.83
CA VAL A 258 -9.77 -2.16 5.12
C VAL A 258 -9.43 -0.68 4.95
N LEU A 259 -10.11 0.17 5.72
CA LEU A 259 -9.93 1.62 5.73
C LEU A 259 -9.65 2.12 7.16
N CYS A 260 -8.43 2.55 7.42
CA CYS A 260 -8.01 3.11 8.70
C CYS A 260 -8.02 4.64 8.64
N PHE A 261 -8.82 5.30 9.47
CA PHE A 261 -9.03 6.75 9.47
C PHE A 261 -8.37 7.42 10.66
N ARG A 262 -7.82 8.60 10.43
CA ARG A 262 -7.19 9.46 11.44
C ARG A 262 -7.80 10.85 11.32
N ASP A 263 -7.71 11.66 12.37
CA ASP A 263 -8.05 13.08 12.30
C ASP A 263 -7.50 13.76 11.02
N PRO A 264 -8.36 14.41 10.21
CA PRO A 264 -7.98 14.88 8.87
C PRO A 264 -6.99 16.04 8.89
N VAL A 265 -7.01 16.92 9.90
CA VAL A 265 -6.00 17.98 10.10
C VAL A 265 -4.62 17.36 10.39
N ASP A 266 -4.57 16.45 11.36
CA ASP A 266 -3.36 15.73 11.74
C ASP A 266 -2.80 14.85 10.60
N ARG A 267 -3.68 14.30 9.76
CA ARG A 267 -3.31 13.56 8.55
C ARG A 267 -2.77 14.50 7.47
N ALA A 268 -3.44 15.61 7.18
CA ALA A 268 -3.00 16.58 6.17
C ALA A 268 -1.60 17.11 6.49
N PHE A 269 -1.35 17.51 7.72
CA PHE A 269 -0.02 17.93 8.16
C PHE A 269 1.01 16.80 8.00
N SER A 270 0.67 15.57 8.39
CA SER A 270 1.57 14.43 8.21
C SER A 270 1.87 14.10 6.73
N HIS A 271 0.93 14.36 5.83
CA HIS A 271 1.13 14.20 4.39
C HIS A 271 2.05 15.31 3.86
N TRP A 272 1.80 16.56 4.23
CA TRP A 272 2.67 17.68 3.86
C TRP A 272 4.12 17.45 4.31
N VAL A 273 4.35 17.08 5.58
CA VAL A 273 5.70 16.76 6.09
C VAL A 273 6.36 15.65 5.26
N MET A 274 5.62 14.61 4.90
CA MET A 274 6.15 13.52 4.07
C MET A 274 6.53 14.00 2.66
N ASN A 275 5.70 14.85 2.05
CA ASN A 275 6.00 15.42 0.74
C ASN A 275 7.27 16.27 0.82
N HIS A 276 7.35 17.12 1.84
CA HIS A 276 8.48 18.00 2.08
C HIS A 276 9.80 17.27 2.38
N THR A 277 9.74 16.14 3.10
CA THR A 277 10.96 15.46 3.59
C THR A 277 11.42 14.28 2.74
N ARG A 278 10.53 13.63 1.98
CA ARG A 278 10.83 12.33 1.35
C ARG A 278 10.42 12.21 -0.11
N ARG A 279 9.46 13.00 -0.60
CA ARG A 279 8.89 12.79 -1.95
C ARG A 279 9.26 13.87 -2.95
N LEU A 280 9.37 15.12 -2.50
CA LEU A 280 9.57 16.26 -3.39
C LEU A 280 11.00 16.79 -3.30
N SER A 281 11.57 17.09 -4.46
CA SER A 281 12.78 17.88 -4.56
C SER A 281 12.54 19.31 -4.09
N PRO A 282 13.56 20.04 -3.61
CA PRO A 282 13.41 21.35 -3.00
C PRO A 282 12.54 22.33 -3.81
N GLU A 283 12.69 22.34 -5.13
CA GLU A 283 11.99 23.22 -6.07
C GLU A 283 10.49 22.89 -6.23
N GLU A 284 10.07 21.68 -5.85
CA GLU A 284 8.66 21.26 -5.93
C GLU A 284 7.95 21.35 -4.58
N ARG A 285 8.68 21.63 -3.50
CA ARG A 285 8.12 21.68 -2.14
C ARG A 285 7.23 22.91 -2.00
N LEU A 286 5.96 22.65 -1.72
CA LEU A 286 5.02 23.69 -1.31
C LEU A 286 5.14 23.93 0.20
N SER A 287 4.95 25.18 0.60
CA SER A 287 4.74 25.51 2.01
C SER A 287 3.46 24.85 2.53
N PHE A 288 3.30 24.73 3.84
CA PHE A 288 2.05 24.22 4.41
C PHE A 288 0.88 25.15 4.02
N ALA A 289 1.12 26.46 4.05
CA ALA A 289 0.17 27.50 3.66
C ALA A 289 -0.32 27.34 2.21
N ASP A 290 0.57 27.12 1.25
CA ASP A 290 0.20 26.90 -0.15
C ASP A 290 -0.54 25.58 -0.31
N THR A 291 -0.08 24.53 0.40
CA THR A 291 -0.68 23.19 0.33
C THR A 291 -2.14 23.17 0.76
N VAL A 292 -2.49 23.87 1.84
CA VAL A 292 -3.89 23.91 2.33
C VAL A 292 -4.81 24.79 1.48
N ARG A 293 -4.24 25.71 0.69
CA ARG A 293 -4.98 26.60 -0.22
C ARG A 293 -5.15 26.05 -1.64
N ILE A 294 -4.62 24.86 -1.92
CA ILE A 294 -4.97 24.14 -3.14
C ILE A 294 -6.47 23.84 -3.07
N GLY A 295 -7.26 24.45 -3.97
CA GLY A 295 -8.70 24.26 -3.99
C GLY A 295 -9.07 22.79 -4.20
N TYR A 296 -10.05 22.32 -3.43
CA TYR A 296 -10.64 21.00 -3.61
C TYR A 296 -12.14 21.09 -3.72
N ASP A 297 -12.67 20.40 -4.72
CA ASP A 297 -14.08 20.13 -4.85
C ASP A 297 -14.34 18.66 -4.44
N PRO A 298 -15.22 18.38 -3.46
CA PRO A 298 -15.66 17.03 -3.13
C PRO A 298 -16.22 16.26 -4.34
N ALA A 299 -16.74 16.95 -5.36
CA ALA A 299 -17.15 16.34 -6.62
C ALA A 299 -15.99 15.71 -7.41
N TRP A 300 -14.73 15.91 -7.01
CA TRP A 300 -13.58 15.20 -7.58
C TRP A 300 -13.40 13.80 -7.00
N ILE A 301 -14.09 13.41 -5.94
CA ILE A 301 -13.99 12.03 -5.47
C ILE A 301 -14.50 11.08 -6.57
N GLY A 302 -13.65 10.11 -6.94
CA GLY A 302 -13.87 9.21 -8.07
C GLY A 302 -13.48 9.78 -9.45
N ARG A 303 -13.02 11.04 -9.52
CA ARG A 303 -12.61 11.70 -10.78
C ARG A 303 -11.28 12.42 -10.66
N ARG A 304 -10.57 12.50 -11.77
CA ARG A 304 -9.34 13.28 -11.85
C ARG A 304 -9.66 14.76 -12.08
N PRO A 305 -9.08 15.70 -11.32
CA PRO A 305 -9.20 17.12 -11.63
C PRO A 305 -8.57 17.44 -12.99
N GLU A 306 -9.17 18.38 -13.72
CA GLU A 306 -8.68 18.77 -15.05
C GLU A 306 -7.24 19.31 -14.96
N GLY A 307 -6.38 18.85 -15.88
CA GLY A 307 -4.97 19.26 -15.95
C GLY A 307 -4.05 18.59 -14.91
N TRP A 308 -4.55 17.72 -14.03
CA TRP A 308 -3.71 17.06 -13.02
C TRP A 308 -3.07 15.78 -13.53
N SER A 309 -1.75 15.70 -13.44
CA SER A 309 -1.00 14.47 -13.68
C SER A 309 -1.14 13.49 -12.50
N ASP A 310 -0.67 12.25 -12.68
CA ASP A 310 -0.56 11.26 -11.60
C ASP A 310 0.30 11.78 -10.44
N LYS A 311 1.36 12.51 -10.79
CA LYS A 311 2.23 13.15 -9.82
C LYS A 311 1.44 14.16 -8.99
N ASP A 312 0.64 15.01 -9.62
CA ASP A 312 -0.20 15.98 -8.93
C ASP A 312 -1.21 15.30 -8.00
N LEU A 313 -1.87 14.23 -8.46
CA LEU A 313 -2.76 13.42 -7.60
C LEU A 313 -2.03 12.77 -6.41
N ARG A 314 -0.72 12.51 -6.50
CA ARG A 314 0.07 11.94 -5.39
C ARG A 314 0.61 13.00 -4.43
N THR A 315 0.90 14.21 -4.91
CA THR A 315 1.66 15.23 -4.16
C THR A 315 0.83 16.45 -3.78
N ARG A 316 -0.16 16.83 -4.59
CA ARG A 316 -0.99 18.02 -4.37
C ARG A 316 -2.26 17.70 -3.59
N SER A 317 -2.78 16.46 -3.68
CA SER A 317 -4.00 15.88 -3.05
C SER A 317 -4.11 15.93 -1.51
N VAL A 318 -3.31 16.76 -0.83
CA VAL A 318 -3.18 16.75 0.63
C VAL A 318 -4.51 17.01 1.31
N VAL A 319 -5.25 18.05 0.94
CA VAL A 319 -6.56 18.37 1.56
C VAL A 319 -7.65 17.41 1.10
N GLY A 320 -7.78 17.17 -0.21
CA GLY A 320 -8.81 16.27 -0.76
C GLY A 320 -8.80 14.86 -0.15
N ARG A 321 -7.63 14.30 0.16
CA ARG A 321 -7.50 13.00 0.85
C ARG A 321 -8.09 12.98 2.26
N GLY A 322 -8.38 14.13 2.86
CA GLY A 322 -9.04 14.27 4.17
C GLY A 322 -10.56 14.36 4.10
N LEU A 323 -11.15 14.46 2.90
CA LEU A 323 -12.60 14.46 2.68
C LEU A 323 -13.14 13.02 2.78
N TYR A 324 -13.14 12.46 3.98
CA TYR A 324 -13.49 11.06 4.21
C TYR A 324 -14.98 10.77 4.02
N GLY A 325 -15.85 11.74 4.30
CA GLY A 325 -17.29 11.59 4.11
C GLY A 325 -17.62 11.35 2.64
N ALA A 326 -17.11 12.20 1.76
CA ALA A 326 -17.23 12.05 0.32
C ALA A 326 -16.59 10.75 -0.20
N GLN A 327 -15.36 10.44 0.23
CA GLN A 327 -14.66 9.19 -0.13
C GLN A 327 -15.41 7.93 0.31
N LEU A 328 -15.97 7.92 1.53
CA LEU A 328 -16.71 6.77 2.05
C LEU A 328 -18.11 6.66 1.41
N ALA A 329 -18.75 7.79 1.09
CA ALA A 329 -20.00 7.80 0.34
C ALA A 329 -19.80 7.14 -1.04
N HIS A 330 -18.73 7.50 -1.74
CA HIS A 330 -18.35 6.88 -3.00
C HIS A 330 -17.98 5.39 -2.82
N ALA A 331 -17.18 5.03 -1.82
CA ALA A 331 -16.83 3.63 -1.57
C ALA A 331 -18.06 2.75 -1.37
N ARG A 332 -19.14 3.27 -0.76
CA ARG A 332 -20.42 2.58 -0.58
C ARG A 332 -21.25 2.42 -1.85
N THR A 333 -20.98 3.18 -2.90
CA THR A 333 -21.60 2.93 -4.21
C THR A 333 -20.92 1.79 -4.96
N VAL A 334 -19.68 1.44 -4.57
CA VAL A 334 -18.87 0.40 -5.22
C VAL A 334 -18.90 -0.91 -4.44
N PHE A 335 -18.82 -0.84 -3.10
CA PHE A 335 -18.79 -1.99 -2.21
C PHE A 335 -19.99 -2.01 -1.24
N PRO A 336 -20.59 -3.18 -0.97
CA PRO A 336 -21.49 -3.35 0.17
C PRO A 336 -20.79 -3.01 1.49
N GLN A 337 -21.57 -2.49 2.44
CA GLN A 337 -21.07 -1.97 3.71
C GLN A 337 -20.31 -3.03 4.53
N GLU A 338 -20.69 -4.30 4.42
CA GLU A 338 -20.13 -5.41 5.18
C GLU A 338 -18.67 -5.71 4.79
N GLN A 339 -18.29 -5.39 3.55
CA GLN A 339 -16.93 -5.54 3.02
C GLN A 339 -16.00 -4.39 3.41
N LEU A 340 -16.55 -3.24 3.80
CA LEU A 340 -15.78 -2.07 4.24
C LEU A 340 -15.44 -2.20 5.73
N LEU A 341 -14.22 -2.65 6.02
CA LEU A 341 -13.71 -2.81 7.39
C LEU A 341 -13.08 -1.49 7.86
N LEU A 342 -13.86 -0.70 8.60
CA LEU A 342 -13.46 0.63 9.06
C LEU A 342 -12.71 0.54 10.40
N VAL A 343 -11.58 1.24 10.50
CA VAL A 343 -10.70 1.26 11.68
C VAL A 343 -10.47 2.70 12.14
N ASP A 344 -10.67 2.99 13.43
CA ASP A 344 -10.19 4.23 14.03
C ASP A 344 -8.70 4.10 14.36
N PHE A 345 -7.90 5.02 13.83
CA PHE A 345 -6.47 5.12 14.10
C PHE A 345 -6.16 5.23 15.59
N HIS A 346 -6.94 5.99 16.37
CA HIS A 346 -6.63 6.19 17.79
C HIS A 346 -6.89 4.92 18.60
N GLU A 347 -7.98 4.21 18.31
CA GLU A 347 -8.24 2.88 18.86
C GLU A 347 -7.13 1.89 18.47
N PHE A 348 -6.79 1.82 17.18
CA PHE A 348 -5.73 0.94 16.67
C PHE A 348 -4.38 1.20 17.35
N VAL A 349 -4.04 2.47 17.53
CA VAL A 349 -2.79 2.88 18.15
C VAL A 349 -2.76 2.61 19.65
N ARG A 350 -3.91 2.60 20.32
CA ARG A 350 -4.04 2.25 21.75
C ARG A 350 -3.90 0.75 21.96
N ASP A 351 -4.54 -0.05 21.10
CA ASP A 351 -4.49 -1.51 21.17
C ASP A 351 -4.44 -2.12 19.77
N GLN A 352 -3.21 -2.42 19.34
CA GLN A 352 -2.94 -3.01 18.03
C GLN A 352 -3.42 -4.45 17.96
N HIS A 353 -3.33 -5.20 19.07
CA HIS A 353 -3.68 -6.62 19.08
C HIS A 353 -5.20 -6.80 19.02
N ALA A 354 -5.95 -6.08 19.85
CA ALA A 354 -7.42 -6.15 19.82
C ALA A 354 -7.98 -5.73 18.45
N THR A 355 -7.41 -4.69 17.84
CA THR A 355 -7.80 -4.28 16.49
C THR A 355 -7.47 -5.34 15.44
N ALA A 356 -6.31 -6.00 15.56
CA ALA A 356 -5.91 -7.10 14.69
C ALA A 356 -6.87 -8.28 14.80
N GLU A 357 -7.22 -8.70 16.02
CA GLU A 357 -8.16 -9.80 16.30
C GLU A 357 -9.53 -9.53 15.68
N ARG A 358 -10.06 -8.32 15.84
CA ARG A 358 -11.32 -7.93 15.18
C ARG A 358 -11.24 -8.02 13.66
N LEU A 359 -10.14 -7.56 13.07
CA LEU A 359 -9.96 -7.62 11.62
C LEU A 359 -9.86 -9.06 11.12
N VAL A 360 -9.01 -9.90 11.70
CA VAL A 360 -8.85 -11.29 11.24
C VAL A 360 -10.12 -12.12 11.45
N SER A 361 -10.86 -11.87 12.54
CA SER A 361 -12.18 -12.46 12.76
C SER A 361 -13.17 -12.07 11.64
N ARG A 362 -13.19 -10.80 11.23
CA ARG A 362 -14.02 -10.32 10.10
C ARG A 362 -13.57 -10.88 8.75
N LEU A 363 -12.31 -11.27 8.61
CA LEU A 363 -11.77 -11.99 7.46
C LEU A 363 -12.05 -13.51 7.52
N GLY A 364 -12.73 -14.00 8.55
CA GLY A 364 -13.03 -15.42 8.72
C GLY A 364 -11.80 -16.27 9.07
N LEU A 365 -10.77 -15.65 9.66
CA LEU A 365 -9.56 -16.33 10.08
C LEU A 365 -9.64 -16.70 11.57
N GLU A 366 -8.91 -17.75 11.93
CA GLU A 366 -8.68 -18.11 13.33
C GLU A 366 -7.95 -16.99 14.09
N PRO A 367 -8.08 -16.92 15.43
CA PRO A 367 -7.33 -15.95 16.25
C PRO A 367 -5.82 -16.06 16.08
N TYR A 368 -5.08 -15.02 16.48
CA TYR A 368 -3.63 -15.09 16.47
C TYR A 368 -3.13 -16.17 17.44
N GLN A 369 -2.17 -16.98 16.99
CA GLN A 369 -1.53 -17.98 17.86
C GLN A 369 -0.65 -17.35 18.96
N LYS A 370 -0.24 -16.09 18.76
CA LYS A 370 0.58 -15.32 19.69
C LYS A 370 0.11 -13.87 19.70
N PRO A 371 0.14 -13.18 20.85
CA PRO A 371 -0.16 -11.75 20.89
C PRO A 371 0.69 -10.96 19.90
N VAL A 372 0.08 -9.95 19.30
CA VAL A 372 0.79 -9.03 18.40
C VAL A 372 1.66 -8.12 19.25
N GLU A 373 2.97 -8.17 19.03
CA GLU A 373 3.92 -7.26 19.65
C GLU A 373 3.65 -5.81 19.19
N PRO A 374 3.40 -4.86 20.12
CA PRO A 374 3.13 -3.48 19.78
C PRO A 374 4.24 -2.89 18.93
N GLN A 375 3.89 -2.49 17.72
CA GLN A 375 4.81 -1.85 16.80
C GLN A 375 4.98 -0.39 17.17
N ALA A 376 6.23 0.10 17.20
CA ALA A 376 6.52 1.49 17.45
C ALA A 376 5.85 2.40 16.41
N ARG A 377 5.39 3.58 16.86
CA ARG A 377 4.88 4.63 15.96
C ARG A 377 6.05 5.19 15.16
N SER A 378 5.89 5.37 13.86
CA SER A 378 6.84 6.17 13.08
C SER A 378 6.86 7.58 13.67
N ALA A 379 8.01 7.99 14.19
CA ALA A 379 8.20 9.33 14.72
C ALA A 379 7.96 10.37 13.60
N SER A 380 7.47 11.55 14.00
CA SER A 380 7.39 12.67 13.06
C SER A 380 8.82 13.02 12.63
N GLN A 381 9.01 13.28 11.33
CA GLN A 381 10.29 13.78 10.84
C GLN A 381 10.50 15.18 11.41
N THR A 382 11.71 15.46 11.87
CA THR A 382 12.14 16.74 12.44
C THR A 382 13.45 17.17 11.79
N GLY A 383 13.83 18.43 11.95
CA GLY A 383 15.11 18.94 11.45
C GLY A 383 15.12 19.21 9.94
N PHE A 384 13.95 19.49 9.35
CA PHE A 384 13.83 20.03 8.00
C PHE A 384 13.45 21.51 8.09
N GLU A 385 13.90 22.30 7.12
CA GLU A 385 13.60 23.74 7.06
C GLU A 385 12.29 23.99 6.33
N ALA A 386 11.32 24.59 7.02
CA ALA A 386 10.05 25.04 6.46
C ALA A 386 9.42 26.10 7.38
N ALA A 387 8.50 26.90 6.85
CA ALA A 387 7.65 27.74 7.69
C ALA A 387 6.72 26.87 8.55
N ALA A 388 6.57 27.22 9.83
CA ALA A 388 5.60 26.59 10.72
C ALA A 388 4.16 26.92 10.27
N PRO A 389 3.19 26.02 10.48
CA PRO A 389 1.77 26.33 10.27
C PRO A 389 1.34 27.54 11.10
N THR A 390 0.45 28.34 10.52
CA THR A 390 -0.22 29.46 11.20
C THR A 390 -1.64 29.10 11.60
N ALA A 391 -2.27 29.94 12.45
CA ALA A 391 -3.69 29.80 12.77
C ALA A 391 -4.57 29.88 11.50
N GLU A 392 -4.26 30.81 10.59
CA GLU A 392 -4.98 30.98 9.32
C GLU A 392 -4.92 29.71 8.46
N ASP A 393 -3.76 29.03 8.41
CA ASP A 393 -3.64 27.77 7.66
C ASP A 393 -4.55 26.67 8.23
N ILE A 394 -4.72 26.64 9.56
CA ILE A 394 -5.62 25.70 10.24
C ILE A 394 -7.08 26.08 10.01
N GLU A 395 -7.42 27.37 9.96
CA GLU A 395 -8.77 27.86 9.64
C GLU A 395 -9.18 27.48 8.22
N VAL A 396 -8.30 27.69 7.23
CA VAL A 396 -8.54 27.27 5.84
C VAL A 396 -8.79 25.76 5.77
N LEU A 397 -7.97 24.97 6.46
CA LEU A 397 -8.11 23.52 6.48
C LEU A 397 -9.38 23.05 7.21
N LEU A 398 -9.75 23.73 8.30
CA LEU A 398 -10.98 23.46 9.04
C LEU A 398 -12.22 23.73 8.20
N ALA A 399 -12.23 24.85 7.47
CA ALA A 399 -13.32 25.21 6.56
C ALA A 399 -13.54 24.13 5.49
N ALA A 400 -12.46 23.56 4.94
CA ALA A 400 -12.55 22.47 3.97
C ALA A 400 -13.18 21.18 4.53
N TYR A 401 -13.05 20.91 5.83
CA TYR A 401 -13.54 19.68 6.47
C TYR A 401 -14.85 19.86 7.26
N ALA A 402 -15.32 21.08 7.44
CA ALA A 402 -16.43 21.40 8.34
C ALA A 402 -17.74 20.66 7.98
N GLU A 403 -18.05 20.54 6.69
CA GLU A 403 -19.24 19.84 6.21
C GLU A 403 -19.02 18.33 6.04
N ASP A 404 -17.78 17.93 5.73
CA ASP A 404 -17.44 16.53 5.43
C ASP A 404 -17.32 15.67 6.70
N LEU A 405 -16.76 16.21 7.80
CA LEU A 405 -16.56 15.43 9.02
C LEU A 405 -17.89 14.91 9.62
N PRO A 406 -18.98 15.70 9.72
CA PRO A 406 -20.29 15.18 10.14
C PRO A 406 -20.82 14.09 9.20
N LEU A 407 -20.62 14.21 7.89
CA LEU A 407 -20.99 13.15 6.93
C LEU A 407 -20.19 11.87 7.21
N PHE A 408 -18.88 11.99 7.37
CA PHE A 408 -18.01 10.87 7.71
C PHE A 408 -18.45 10.18 9.01
N SER A 409 -18.73 10.93 10.09
CA SER A 409 -19.17 10.35 11.35
C SER A 409 -20.48 9.57 11.21
N ARG A 410 -21.47 10.12 10.48
CA ARG A 410 -22.74 9.42 10.22
C ARG A 410 -22.55 8.15 9.41
N LEU A 411 -21.72 8.20 8.36
CA LEU A 411 -21.49 7.04 7.49
C LEU A 411 -20.67 5.98 8.22
N SER A 412 -19.54 6.35 8.81
CA SER A 412 -18.61 5.39 9.41
C SER A 412 -19.08 4.81 10.74
N GLY A 413 -19.84 5.56 11.52
CA GLY A 413 -20.14 5.22 12.92
C GLY A 413 -18.93 5.36 13.86
N ILE A 414 -17.80 5.88 13.38
CA ILE A 414 -16.62 6.15 14.20
C ILE A 414 -16.89 7.39 15.05
N ASP A 415 -16.66 7.30 16.36
CA ASP A 415 -16.70 8.45 17.24
C ASP A 415 -15.49 9.36 16.97
N THR A 416 -15.79 10.53 16.39
CA THR A 416 -14.79 11.56 16.08
C THR A 416 -14.72 12.64 17.15
N SER A 417 -15.46 12.52 18.27
CA SER A 417 -15.57 13.56 19.29
C SER A 417 -14.20 14.02 19.82
N SER A 418 -13.24 13.09 19.97
CA SER A 418 -11.89 13.37 20.45
C SER A 418 -10.91 13.87 19.39
N TRP A 419 -11.30 13.91 18.11
CA TRP A 419 -10.44 14.31 17.01
C TRP A 419 -10.18 15.83 17.04
N THR A 420 -8.97 16.25 16.68
CA THR A 420 -8.57 17.67 16.61
C THR A 420 -9.59 18.51 15.84
N THR A 421 -10.03 18.02 14.68
CA THR A 421 -10.97 18.68 13.77
C THR A 421 -12.34 18.85 14.42
N ALA A 422 -12.87 17.80 15.09
CA ALA A 422 -14.16 17.90 15.77
C ALA A 422 -14.11 18.87 16.96
N ARG A 423 -13.00 18.89 17.69
CA ARG A 423 -12.77 19.82 18.81
C ARG A 423 -12.63 21.27 18.35
N LEU A 424 -11.96 21.51 17.22
CA LEU A 424 -11.91 22.82 16.55
C LEU A 424 -13.31 23.30 16.15
N LEU A 425 -14.12 22.45 15.51
CA LEU A 425 -15.50 22.81 15.12
C LEU A 425 -16.40 23.16 16.31
N ARG A 426 -16.14 22.59 17.49
CA ARG A 426 -16.86 22.91 18.74
C ARG A 426 -16.26 24.07 19.53
N GLY A 427 -15.15 24.65 19.08
CA GLY A 427 -14.44 25.71 19.80
C GLY A 427 -13.72 25.25 21.07
N GLU A 428 -13.49 23.94 21.25
CA GLU A 428 -12.73 23.38 22.39
C GLU A 428 -11.21 23.47 22.20
N LEU A 429 -10.79 23.75 20.97
CA LEU A 429 -9.42 24.07 20.58
C LEU A 429 -9.47 25.30 19.68
N THR A 430 -8.43 26.11 19.74
CA THR A 430 -8.24 27.22 18.81
C THR A 430 -7.32 26.80 17.65
N PRO A 431 -7.48 27.41 16.45
CA PRO A 431 -6.56 27.19 15.34
C PRO A 431 -5.09 27.48 15.70
N ALA A 432 -4.84 28.49 16.53
CA ALA A 432 -3.50 28.84 17.00
C ALA A 432 -2.84 27.74 17.86
N GLU A 433 -3.57 27.15 18.81
CA GLU A 433 -3.07 26.04 19.63
C GLU A 433 -2.72 24.81 18.77
N VAL A 434 -3.54 24.53 17.77
CA VAL A 434 -3.30 23.40 16.85
C VAL A 434 -2.09 23.68 15.96
N ALA A 435 -1.98 24.89 15.41
CA ALA A 435 -0.84 25.31 14.60
C ALA A 435 0.48 25.20 15.38
N GLU A 436 0.50 25.72 16.61
CA GLU A 436 1.65 25.65 17.51
C GLU A 436 2.04 24.20 17.85
N ARG A 437 1.05 23.36 18.19
CA ARG A 437 1.25 21.92 18.45
C ARG A 437 1.89 21.21 17.25
N LEU A 438 1.40 21.49 16.04
CA LEU A 438 1.92 20.89 14.80
C LEU A 438 3.33 21.39 14.48
N GLY A 439 3.58 22.68 14.64
CA GLY A 439 4.91 23.30 14.48
C GLY A 439 5.95 22.69 15.41
N ARG A 440 5.65 22.60 16.72
CA ARG A 440 6.53 21.94 17.71
C ARG A 440 6.75 20.46 17.40
N LYS A 441 5.69 19.74 17.03
CA LYS A 441 5.77 18.31 16.67
C LYS A 441 6.71 18.03 15.49
N ALA A 442 6.84 18.97 14.56
CA ALA A 442 7.76 18.89 13.43
C ALA A 442 9.14 19.51 13.71
N GLY A 443 9.35 20.11 14.89
CA GLY A 443 10.58 20.84 15.22
C GLY A 443 10.74 22.15 14.43
N LEU A 444 9.64 22.73 13.96
CA LEU A 444 9.61 24.03 13.26
C LEU A 444 9.45 25.21 14.22
N LEU A 445 9.03 24.91 15.46
CA LEU A 445 8.93 25.86 16.57
C LEU A 445 9.76 25.31 17.74
N GLY A 446 10.38 26.24 18.48
CA GLY A 446 11.19 25.97 19.67
C GLY A 446 10.40 25.60 20.91
#